data_AF-A0A4Y1QR83-F1
#
_entry.id   AF-A0A4Y1QR83-F1
#
_cell.length_a   1.000
_cell.length_b   1.000
_cell.length_c   1.000
_cell.angle_alpha   90.00
_cell.angle_beta   90.00
_cell.angle_gamma   90.00
#
_symmetry.space_group_name_H-M   'P 1'
#
loop_
_entity.id
_entity.type
_entity.pdbx_description
1 polymer ?
#
loop_
_entity_poly.entity_id
_entity_poly.type
_entity_poly.pdbx_seq_one_letter_code
_entity_poly.pdbx_strand_id
1 'polypeptide(L)'
;MALVFSTRNATPQTYRTFIDALRLRLTAGRPKSYGIPVLPRKEDVQNAQRFLLVDLTNSENNTITVAIDVVNAYVVGYAAGGRSYFLAENAPNDRPPIQC
;
A
#
# COMPACT_ATOMS: atom_id res chain seq x y z
N MET A 1 -5.82 11.82 -0.51
CA MET A 1 -4.73 12.11 -1.47
C MET A 1 -3.85 10.87 -1.58
N ALA A 2 -3.62 10.30 -2.77
CA ALA A 2 -2.69 9.19 -2.95
C ALA A 2 -1.24 9.63 -2.62
N LEU A 3 -0.38 8.68 -2.23
CA LEU A 3 1.04 8.97 -2.03
C LEU A 3 1.74 8.75 -3.37
N VAL A 4 2.54 9.71 -3.85
CA VAL A 4 3.13 9.60 -5.19
C VAL A 4 4.65 9.53 -5.10
N PHE A 5 5.24 8.64 -5.88
CA PHE A 5 6.69 8.56 -6.07
C PHE A 5 7.01 8.39 -7.56
N SER A 6 8.06 9.07 -8.01
CA SER A 6 8.57 8.98 -9.38
C SER A 6 10.03 8.59 -9.35
N THR A 7 10.42 7.62 -10.17
CA THR A 7 11.84 7.28 -10.36
C THR A 7 12.56 8.29 -11.27
N ARG A 8 11.81 9.05 -12.09
CA ARG A 8 12.36 10.16 -12.89
C ARG A 8 12.96 11.20 -11.95
N ASN A 9 14.26 11.46 -12.10
CA ASN A 9 15.03 12.41 -11.28
C ASN A 9 14.95 12.12 -9.77
N ALA A 10 14.69 10.88 -9.37
CA ALA A 10 14.68 10.50 -7.96
C ALA A 10 16.08 10.68 -7.35
N THR A 11 16.11 11.26 -6.16
CA THR A 11 17.31 11.40 -5.34
C THR A 11 17.13 10.65 -4.03
N PRO A 12 18.21 10.40 -3.26
CA PRO A 12 18.08 9.86 -1.90
C PRO A 12 17.14 10.70 -1.02
N GLN A 13 17.14 12.03 -1.21
CA GLN A 13 16.29 12.94 -0.45
C GLN A 13 14.81 12.79 -0.82
N THR A 14 14.46 12.72 -2.11
CA THR A 14 13.06 12.55 -2.53
C THR A 14 12.50 11.20 -2.12
N TYR A 15 13.33 10.14 -2.17
CA TYR A 15 12.94 8.83 -1.66
C TYR A 15 12.72 8.84 -0.14
N ARG A 16 13.61 9.48 0.62
CA ARG A 16 13.45 9.63 2.07
C ARG A 16 12.15 10.35 2.42
N THR A 17 11.85 11.48 1.78
CA THR A 17 10.60 12.22 1.98
C THR A 17 9.37 11.36 1.68
N PHE A 18 9.42 10.56 0.61
CA PHE A 18 8.35 9.63 0.27
C PHE A 18 8.14 8.57 1.37
N ILE A 19 9.21 7.92 1.83
CA ILE A 19 9.14 6.89 2.88
C ILE A 19 8.67 7.48 4.22
N ASP A 20 9.12 8.68 4.57
CA ASP A 20 8.68 9.37 5.79
C ASP A 20 7.17 9.69 5.74
N ALA A 21 6.67 10.15 4.59
CA ALA A 21 5.26 10.38 4.38
C ALA A 21 4.43 9.08 4.39
N LEU A 22 4.96 7.98 3.82
CA LEU A 22 4.35 6.66 3.88
C LEU A 22 4.20 6.18 5.32
N ARG A 23 5.29 6.22 6.09
CA ARG A 23 5.30 5.85 7.52
C ARG A 23 4.34 6.71 8.32
N LEU A 24 4.31 8.02 8.08
CA LEU A 24 3.38 8.93 8.76
C LEU A 24 1.93 8.53 8.51
N ARG A 25 1.55 8.20 7.26
CA ARG A 25 0.17 7.77 6.96
C ARG A 25 -0.20 6.43 7.59
N LEU A 26 0.75 5.50 7.67
CA LEU A 26 0.53 4.21 8.32
C LEU A 26 0.40 4.32 9.85
N THR A 27 1.01 5.34 10.44
CA THR A 27 1.20 5.42 11.90
C THR A 27 0.57 6.68 12.56
N ALA A 28 -0.10 7.53 11.78
CA ALA A 28 -0.74 8.74 12.28
C ALA A 28 -1.77 8.42 13.38
N GLY A 29 -1.61 9.08 14.54
CA GLY A 29 -2.50 8.89 15.69
C GLY A 29 -2.38 7.51 16.36
N ARG A 30 -1.34 6.73 16.04
CA ARG A 30 -1.17 5.37 16.58
C ARG A 30 -0.29 5.34 17.82
N PRO A 31 -0.53 4.36 18.72
CA PRO A 31 0.30 4.19 19.91
C PRO A 31 1.75 3.87 19.50
N LYS A 32 2.68 4.28 20.37
CA LYS A 32 4.10 3.97 20.25
C LYS A 32 4.49 3.03 21.37
N SER A 33 5.21 1.98 21.03
CA SER A 33 5.89 1.11 21.99
C SER A 33 7.36 1.50 22.00
N TYR A 34 7.85 2.02 23.13
CA TYR A 34 9.24 2.51 23.26
C TYR A 34 9.67 3.50 22.15
N GLY A 35 8.76 4.39 21.75
CA GLY A 35 9.01 5.37 20.69
C GLY A 35 8.83 4.84 19.26
N ILE A 36 8.65 3.53 19.07
CA ILE A 36 8.37 2.91 17.78
C ILE A 36 6.86 2.83 17.56
N PRO A 37 6.32 3.45 16.49
CA PRO A 37 4.89 3.35 16.20
C PRO A 37 4.47 1.92 15.87
N VAL A 38 3.32 1.49 16.38
CA VAL A 38 2.75 0.17 16.13
C VAL A 38 1.61 0.30 15.12
N LEU A 39 1.58 -0.56 14.10
CA LEU A 39 0.50 -0.61 13.14
C LEU A 39 -0.81 -1.08 13.81
N PRO A 40 -1.97 -0.61 13.34
CA PRO A 40 -3.25 -0.95 13.96
C PRO A 40 -3.58 -2.43 13.79
N ARG A 41 -4.39 -2.97 14.71
CA ARG A 41 -4.93 -4.33 14.57
C ARG A 41 -6.03 -4.36 13.52
N LYS A 42 -6.32 -5.54 12.99
CA LYS A 42 -7.35 -5.70 11.95
C LYS A 42 -8.75 -5.32 12.46
N GLU A 43 -9.08 -5.66 13.70
CA GLU A 43 -10.36 -5.28 14.30
C GLU A 43 -10.55 -3.76 14.48
N ASP A 44 -9.47 -2.98 14.58
CA ASP A 44 -9.51 -1.55 14.87
C ASP A 44 -9.58 -0.67 13.60
N VAL A 45 -9.60 -1.28 12.42
CA VAL A 45 -9.55 -0.58 11.12
C VAL A 45 -10.82 -0.84 10.33
N GLN A 46 -11.55 0.21 10.02
CA GLN A 46 -12.70 0.14 9.12
C GLN A 46 -12.23 -0.27 7.71
N ASN A 47 -13.02 -1.09 7.01
CA ASN A 47 -12.70 -1.54 5.65
C ASN A 47 -12.40 -0.37 4.69
N ALA A 48 -13.10 0.76 4.84
CA ALA A 48 -12.90 1.96 4.04
C ALA A 48 -11.51 2.63 4.23
N GLN A 49 -10.83 2.36 5.34
CA GLN A 49 -9.52 2.92 5.70
C GLN A 49 -8.42 1.85 5.67
N ARG A 50 -8.74 0.65 5.20
CA ARG A 50 -7.86 -0.52 5.27
C ARG A 50 -6.67 -0.45 4.32
N PHE A 51 -6.83 0.27 3.21
CA PHE A 51 -5.84 0.31 2.16
C PHE A 51 -5.34 1.73 1.91
N LEU A 52 -4.02 1.85 1.81
CA LEU A 52 -3.34 3.03 1.35
C LEU A 52 -2.96 2.85 -0.12
N LEU A 53 -3.38 3.80 -0.96
CA LEU A 53 -3.01 3.82 -2.37
C LEU A 53 -1.75 4.64 -2.59
N VAL A 54 -0.82 4.06 -3.35
CA VAL A 54 0.48 4.63 -3.69
C VAL A 54 0.69 4.59 -5.19
N ASP A 55 0.87 5.75 -5.81
CA ASP A 55 1.18 5.87 -7.23
C ASP A 55 2.69 5.87 -7.44
N LEU A 56 3.17 4.90 -8.22
CA LEU A 56 4.58 4.76 -8.58
C LEU A 56 4.73 5.02 -10.08
N THR A 57 5.52 6.04 -10.42
CA THR A 57 5.78 6.44 -11.81
C THR A 57 7.22 6.12 -12.20
N ASN A 58 7.44 5.47 -13.34
CA ASN A 58 8.78 5.17 -13.84
C ASN A 58 9.38 6.33 -14.66
N SER A 59 10.62 6.17 -15.16
CA SER A 59 11.32 7.20 -15.97
C SER A 59 10.57 7.55 -17.26
N GLU A 60 9.87 6.55 -17.81
CA GLU A 60 9.08 6.59 -19.04
C GLU A 60 7.65 7.13 -18.81
N ASN A 61 7.37 7.73 -17.65
CA ASN A 61 6.05 8.25 -17.27
C ASN A 61 4.92 7.21 -17.22
N ASN A 62 5.25 5.92 -17.05
CA ASN A 62 4.25 4.90 -16.77
C ASN A 62 3.96 4.87 -15.28
N THR A 63 2.69 5.04 -14.91
CA THR A 63 2.23 5.02 -13.52
C THR A 63 1.47 3.74 -13.22
N ILE A 64 1.79 3.13 -12.08
CA ILE A 64 0.99 2.08 -11.46
C ILE A 64 0.50 2.56 -10.10
N THR A 65 -0.67 2.07 -9.67
CA THR A 65 -1.19 2.32 -8.32
C THR A 65 -1.12 1.04 -7.52
N VAL A 66 -0.38 1.06 -6.41
CA VAL A 66 -0.22 -0.06 -5.49
C VAL A 66 -1.15 0.12 -4.30
N ALA A 67 -1.84 -0.95 -3.91
CA ALA A 67 -2.63 -0.99 -2.68
C ALA A 67 -1.81 -1.64 -1.56
N ILE A 68 -1.61 -0.90 -0.47
CA ILE A 68 -0.88 -1.33 0.72
C ILE A 68 -1.86 -1.49 1.89
N ASP A 69 -1.85 -2.65 2.55
CA ASP A 69 -2.65 -2.87 3.76
C ASP A 69 -2.01 -2.17 4.97
N VAL A 70 -2.80 -1.33 5.65
CA VAL A 70 -2.32 -0.50 6.76
C VAL A 70 -1.91 -1.27 8.02
N VAL A 71 -2.31 -2.55 8.17
CA VAL A 71 -2.00 -3.30 9.41
C VAL A 71 -0.67 -4.03 9.38
N ASN A 72 -0.14 -4.30 8.19
CA ASN A 72 1.10 -5.06 8.01
C ASN A 72 2.05 -4.41 6.98
N ALA A 73 1.63 -3.33 6.32
CA ALA A 73 2.34 -2.65 5.24
C ALA A 73 2.59 -3.55 4.00
N TYR A 74 1.82 -4.62 3.82
CA TYR A 74 1.96 -5.51 2.66
C TYR A 74 1.24 -4.94 1.44
N VAL A 75 1.84 -5.17 0.29
CA VAL A 75 1.17 -4.95 -0.99
C VAL A 75 0.14 -6.06 -1.18
N VAL A 76 -1.12 -5.70 -1.44
CA VAL A 76 -2.20 -6.68 -1.68
C VAL A 76 -2.55 -6.82 -3.17
N GLY A 77 -2.19 -5.81 -3.96
CA GLY A 77 -2.41 -5.77 -5.39
C GLY A 77 -1.95 -4.45 -5.99
N TYR A 78 -2.04 -4.36 -7.31
CA TYR A 78 -1.74 -3.14 -8.05
C TYR A 78 -2.68 -2.97 -9.24
N ALA A 79 -2.84 -1.73 -9.70
CA ALA A 79 -3.56 -1.37 -10.90
C ALA A 79 -2.61 -0.73 -11.91
N ALA A 80 -2.73 -1.15 -13.17
CA ALA A 80 -1.95 -0.64 -14.29
C ALA A 80 -2.79 -0.72 -15.57
N GLY A 81 -2.79 0.35 -16.38
CA GLY A 81 -3.45 0.35 -17.68
C GLY A 81 -4.95 -0.01 -17.65
N GLY A 82 -5.66 0.41 -16.59
CA GLY A 82 -7.09 0.13 -16.42
C GLY A 82 -7.42 -1.30 -15.95
N ARG A 83 -6.41 -2.12 -15.63
CA ARG A 83 -6.56 -3.47 -15.06
C ARG A 83 -6.06 -3.50 -13.62
N SER A 84 -6.67 -4.36 -12.81
CA SER A 84 -6.28 -4.59 -11.42
C SER A 84 -5.82 -6.03 -11.25
N TYR A 85 -4.75 -6.21 -10.48
CA TYR A 85 -4.11 -7.49 -10.22
C TYR A 85 -4.00 -7.67 -8.72
N PHE A 86 -4.47 -8.80 -8.21
CA PHE A 86 -4.44 -9.14 -6.79
C PHE A 86 -3.50 -10.31 -6.56
N LEU A 87 -2.75 -10.28 -5.45
CA LEU A 87 -1.98 -11.44 -5.01
C LEU A 87 -2.94 -12.57 -4.64
N ALA A 88 -2.54 -13.83 -4.86
CA ALA A 88 -3.44 -14.99 -4.76
C ALA A 88 -4.16 -15.11 -3.40
N GLU A 89 -3.47 -14.78 -2.31
CA GLU A 89 -4.04 -14.76 -0.95
C GLU A 89 -5.09 -13.66 -0.71
N ASN A 90 -5.07 -12.62 -1.55
CA ASN A 90 -5.98 -11.46 -1.49
C ASN A 90 -7.02 -11.49 -2.63
N ALA A 91 -6.92 -12.46 -3.54
CA ALA A 91 -7.93 -12.66 -4.56
C ALA A 91 -9.23 -13.19 -3.93
N PRO A 92 -10.41 -12.80 -4.44
CA PRO A 92 -11.65 -13.47 -4.11
C PRO A 92 -11.46 -14.97 -4.29
N ASN A 93 -11.94 -15.76 -3.34
CA ASN A 93 -11.73 -17.20 -3.25
C ASN A 93 -12.52 -17.93 -4.35
N ASP A 94 -12.16 -17.71 -5.61
CA ASP A 94 -12.66 -18.46 -6.76
C ASP A 94 -11.81 -19.73 -6.90
N ARG A 95 -11.80 -20.54 -5.83
CA ARG A 95 -11.36 -21.93 -5.98
C ARG A 95 -12.47 -22.61 -6.79
N PRO A 96 -12.16 -23.26 -7.93
CA PRO A 96 -13.17 -24.03 -8.64
C PRO A 96 -13.80 -25.01 -7.64
N PRO A 97 -15.14 -25.21 -7.68
CA PRO A 97 -15.81 -26.11 -6.76
C PRO A 97 -15.12 -27.47 -6.83
N ILE A 98 -14.76 -28.00 -5.67
CA ILE A 98 -14.26 -29.36 -5.54
C ILE A 98 -15.42 -30.23 -6.06
N GLN A 99 -15.27 -30.80 -7.25
CA GLN A 99 -16.18 -31.82 -7.74
C GLN A 99 -16.00 -33.04 -6.82
N CYS A 100 -16.95 -33.20 -5.90
CA CYS A 100 -17.22 -34.49 -5.25
C CYS A 100 -17.84 -35.44 -6.27
#